data_AF-A0A8J7WLM9-F1
#
_entry.id   AF-A0A8J7WLM9-F1
#
_cell.length_a   1.000
_cell.length_b   1.000
_cell.length_c   1.000
_cell.angle_alpha   90.00
_cell.angle_beta   90.00
_cell.angle_gamma   90.00
#
_symmetry.space_group_name_H-M   'P 1'
#
loop_
_entity.id
_entity.type
_entity.pdbx_description
1 polymer ?
#
loop_
_entity_poly.entity_id
_entity_poly.type
_entity_poly.pdbx_seq_one_letter_code
_entity_poly.pdbx_strand_id
1 'polypeptide(L)'
;MTADVRAKRRSAVALGALLAALMLPTAAACGIQPTGITVLGQAPAAVGAAVQPSQAFGSSGQFPVFFYLNDRLTPLYLPAKADTTEQDVLDALLNGPSKTAAAKGFVSALPATLTASIQADGLRYAYKLNLPLTAHAKAQFVCTMQYYDQTLSVGLQVGDSSMTWLGCSDTTGQYIPMPVTGDFSVPAATNSGQ
;
A
#
# COMPACT_ATOMS: atom_id res chain seq x y z
N MET A 1 -0.27 60.54 -22.03
CA MET A 1 0.70 60.66 -20.92
C MET A 1 1.19 59.24 -20.63
N THR A 2 2.17 58.70 -21.37
CA THR A 2 3.61 58.60 -21.03
C THR A 2 3.84 58.10 -19.58
N ALA A 3 4.53 57.00 -19.29
CA ALA A 3 5.81 56.56 -19.83
C ALA A 3 6.10 55.03 -19.71
N ASP A 4 6.99 54.60 -20.60
CA ASP A 4 7.72 53.34 -20.72
C ASP A 4 9.00 53.38 -19.84
N VAL A 5 9.35 52.29 -19.12
CA VAL A 5 10.75 52.01 -18.70
C VAL A 5 11.07 50.50 -18.73
N ARG A 6 11.58 50.08 -19.89
CA ARG A 6 12.68 49.13 -20.19
C ARG A 6 13.71 48.77 -19.08
N ALA A 7 14.04 47.47 -18.94
CA ALA A 7 15.40 46.89 -18.76
C ALA A 7 15.30 45.34 -18.63
N LYS A 8 15.66 44.47 -19.59
CA LYS A 8 16.93 44.22 -20.31
C LYS A 8 18.10 43.81 -19.40
N ARG A 9 18.23 42.51 -19.10
CA ARG A 9 19.53 41.85 -18.94
C ARG A 9 19.54 40.50 -19.66
N ARG A 10 20.26 40.51 -20.77
CA ARG A 10 20.72 39.37 -21.55
C ARG A 10 22.04 38.93 -20.93
N SER A 11 22.21 37.64 -20.67
CA SER A 11 23.54 37.03 -20.58
C SER A 11 23.50 35.72 -21.36
N ALA A 12 24.09 35.79 -22.54
CA ALA A 12 24.44 34.65 -23.38
C ALA A 12 25.96 34.49 -23.29
N VAL A 13 26.45 33.31 -22.88
CA VAL A 13 27.82 32.81 -23.02
C VAL A 13 27.70 31.30 -22.79
N ALA A 14 28.24 30.35 -23.54
CA ALA A 14 28.87 30.28 -24.85
C ALA A 14 28.89 28.78 -25.23
N LEU A 15 28.78 28.47 -26.52
CA LEU A 15 29.22 27.17 -27.04
C LEU A 15 30.74 27.05 -26.87
N GLY A 16 31.19 25.89 -26.39
CA GLY A 16 32.60 25.51 -26.40
C GLY A 16 32.72 23.99 -26.49
N ALA A 17 32.86 23.49 -27.71
CA ALA A 17 33.25 22.12 -28.00
C ALA A 17 34.79 22.02 -27.90
N LEU A 18 35.32 20.95 -27.30
CA LEU A 18 36.52 20.24 -27.79
C LEU A 18 36.83 18.99 -26.95
N LEU A 19 37.12 17.92 -27.70
CA LEU A 19 37.58 16.60 -27.28
C LEU A 19 38.93 16.67 -26.54
N ALA A 20 39.17 15.78 -25.56
CA ALA A 20 40.23 14.77 -25.59
C ALA A 20 40.42 14.08 -24.21
N ALA A 21 40.28 12.75 -24.23
CA ALA A 21 40.94 11.72 -23.42
C ALA A 21 41.94 12.15 -22.32
N LEU A 22 41.84 11.53 -21.13
CA LEU A 22 42.85 10.57 -20.62
C LEU A 22 42.48 10.02 -19.22
N MET A 23 42.64 8.70 -19.08
CA MET A 23 43.02 7.94 -17.87
C MET A 23 41.99 7.75 -16.74
N LEU A 24 41.33 6.58 -16.76
CA LEU A 24 40.66 5.96 -15.62
C LEU A 24 41.65 5.15 -14.77
N PRO A 25 41.66 5.28 -13.43
CA PRO A 25 42.23 4.25 -12.56
C PRO A 25 41.24 3.08 -12.42
N THR A 26 41.67 1.91 -12.87
CA THR A 26 41.05 0.60 -12.65
C THR A 26 41.10 0.25 -11.17
N ALA A 27 40.05 0.57 -10.42
CA ALA A 27 39.84 -0.01 -9.10
C ALA A 27 39.36 -1.46 -9.27
N ALA A 28 40.05 -2.36 -8.60
CA ALA A 28 39.82 -3.80 -8.59
C ALA A 28 38.33 -4.13 -8.37
N ALA A 29 37.74 -4.76 -9.37
CA ALA A 29 36.49 -5.48 -9.20
C ALA A 29 36.77 -6.62 -8.22
N CYS A 30 36.33 -6.48 -6.98
CA CYS A 30 36.11 -7.62 -6.10
C CYS A 30 35.18 -8.57 -6.85
N GLY A 31 35.75 -9.70 -7.29
CA GLY A 31 35.03 -10.73 -8.03
C GLY A 31 33.88 -11.26 -7.18
N ILE A 32 32.68 -10.78 -7.45
CA ILE A 32 31.47 -11.48 -7.02
C ILE A 32 31.37 -12.66 -7.97
N GLN A 33 31.82 -13.81 -7.48
CA GLN A 33 31.67 -15.09 -8.15
C GLN A 33 30.18 -15.28 -8.46
N PRO A 34 29.77 -15.46 -9.73
CA PRO A 34 28.37 -15.68 -10.05
C PRO A 34 27.94 -16.97 -9.36
N THR A 35 27.17 -16.86 -8.30
CA THR A 35 26.41 -18.00 -7.80
C THR A 35 25.43 -18.32 -8.91
N GLY A 36 25.71 -19.41 -9.63
CA GLY A 36 24.92 -19.85 -10.77
C GLY A 36 23.44 -19.77 -10.43
N ILE A 37 22.66 -19.15 -11.32
CA ILE A 37 21.23 -19.08 -11.19
C ILE A 37 20.72 -20.51 -11.40
N THR A 38 20.55 -21.26 -10.32
CA THR A 38 19.85 -22.54 -10.40
C THR A 38 18.42 -22.18 -10.76
N VAL A 39 18.00 -22.50 -11.99
CA VAL A 39 16.61 -22.45 -12.39
C VAL A 39 15.88 -23.47 -11.52
N LEU A 40 15.34 -23.00 -10.39
CA LEU A 40 14.26 -23.68 -9.71
C LEU A 40 13.20 -23.89 -10.79
N GLY A 41 12.81 -25.14 -11.03
CA GLY A 41 12.02 -25.58 -12.18
C GLY A 41 10.75 -24.75 -12.41
N GLN A 42 10.06 -25.03 -13.54
CA GLN A 42 8.85 -24.32 -13.98
C GLN A 42 8.04 -23.76 -12.81
N ALA A 43 7.83 -22.44 -12.82
CA ALA A 43 6.96 -21.77 -11.87
C ALA A 43 5.68 -22.61 -11.73
N PRO A 44 5.29 -23.00 -10.50
CA PRO A 44 4.13 -23.85 -10.32
C PRO A 44 2.96 -23.19 -11.06
N ALA A 45 2.31 -23.97 -11.93
CA ALA A 45 1.09 -23.54 -12.57
C ALA A 45 0.19 -22.97 -11.48
N ALA A 46 -0.36 -21.77 -11.69
CA ALA A 46 -1.27 -21.15 -10.76
C ALA A 46 -2.45 -22.11 -10.56
N VAL A 47 -2.36 -22.94 -9.52
CA VAL A 47 -3.48 -23.73 -9.06
C VAL A 47 -4.43 -22.68 -8.55
N GLY A 48 -5.52 -22.47 -9.29
CA GLY A 48 -6.64 -21.65 -8.86
C GLY A 48 -7.23 -22.29 -7.62
N ALA A 49 -6.59 -22.08 -6.47
CA ALA A 49 -7.25 -22.19 -5.20
C ALA A 49 -8.32 -21.10 -5.27
N ALA A 50 -9.58 -21.52 -5.30
CA ALA A 50 -10.66 -20.65 -4.89
C ALA A 50 -10.33 -20.24 -3.46
N VAL A 51 -9.66 -19.09 -3.32
CA VAL A 51 -9.50 -18.42 -2.05
C VAL A 51 -10.91 -18.01 -1.69
N GLN A 52 -11.61 -18.88 -0.94
CA GLN A 52 -12.74 -18.44 -0.14
C GLN A 52 -12.25 -17.21 0.63
N PRO A 53 -12.97 -16.08 0.61
CA PRO A 53 -12.60 -14.94 1.43
C PRO A 53 -12.47 -15.47 2.86
N SER A 54 -11.22 -15.55 3.33
CA SER A 54 -10.91 -15.95 4.68
C SER A 54 -11.70 -15.03 5.59
N GLN A 55 -12.57 -15.62 6.42
CA GLN A 55 -13.44 -14.89 7.33
C GLN A 55 -12.66 -13.74 7.97
N ALA A 56 -13.20 -12.52 7.80
CA ALA A 56 -12.55 -11.28 8.21
C ALA A 56 -11.97 -11.40 9.62
N PHE A 57 -10.72 -10.96 9.79
CA PHE A 57 -10.03 -10.96 11.07
C PHE A 57 -10.77 -10.03 12.05
N GLY A 58 -11.52 -10.65 12.96
CA GLY A 58 -12.30 -10.01 14.02
C GLY A 58 -13.08 -11.11 14.72
N SER A 59 -13.21 -11.05 16.05
CA SER A 59 -14.07 -11.98 16.79
C SER A 59 -15.42 -12.09 16.08
N SER A 60 -15.82 -13.32 15.71
CA SER A 60 -16.98 -13.67 14.87
C SER A 60 -18.05 -12.57 14.84
N GLY A 61 -18.03 -11.71 13.82
CA GLY A 61 -18.96 -10.59 13.68
C GLY A 61 -18.35 -9.18 13.73
N GLN A 62 -17.05 -9.00 13.49
CA GLN A 62 -16.43 -7.67 13.34
C GLN A 62 -15.43 -7.62 12.18
N PHE A 63 -15.23 -6.42 11.61
CA PHE A 63 -14.17 -6.14 10.63
C PHE A 63 -13.38 -4.88 11.03
N PRO A 64 -12.07 -4.83 10.75
CA PRO A 64 -11.24 -3.67 11.10
C PRO A 64 -11.35 -2.57 10.04
N VAL A 65 -11.51 -1.32 10.49
CA VAL A 65 -11.28 -0.12 9.68
C VAL A 65 -10.22 0.73 10.38
N PHE A 66 -9.13 1.04 9.69
CA PHE A 66 -8.05 1.81 10.29
C PHE A 66 -8.39 3.29 10.28
N PHE A 67 -8.10 3.96 11.39
CA PHE A 67 -8.19 5.41 11.58
C PHE A 67 -6.98 5.88 12.39
N TYR A 68 -6.73 7.17 12.43
CA TYR A 68 -5.68 7.72 13.29
C TYR A 68 -6.23 8.02 14.68
N LEU A 69 -5.51 7.57 15.71
CA LEU A 69 -5.74 7.93 17.10
C LEU A 69 -4.39 8.35 17.70
N ASN A 70 -4.27 9.60 18.13
CA ASN A 70 -2.99 10.17 18.60
C ASN A 70 -1.85 9.96 17.59
N ASP A 71 -2.09 10.32 16.32
CA ASP A 71 -1.16 10.18 15.19
C ASP A 71 -0.71 8.74 14.87
N ARG A 72 -1.34 7.73 15.47
CA ARG A 72 -1.06 6.31 15.20
C ARG A 72 -2.22 5.68 14.45
N LEU A 73 -1.88 4.96 13.38
CA LEU A 73 -2.86 4.16 12.65
C LEU A 73 -3.34 3.01 13.55
N THR A 74 -4.62 3.04 13.91
CA THR A 74 -5.24 2.19 14.92
C THR A 74 -6.48 1.53 14.33
N PRO A 75 -6.66 0.20 14.47
CA PRO A 75 -7.86 -0.47 13.99
C PRO A 75 -9.06 -0.11 14.87
N LEU A 76 -10.15 0.31 14.24
CA LEU A 76 -11.47 0.38 14.84
C LEU A 76 -12.29 -0.80 14.33
N TYR A 77 -12.65 -1.71 15.24
CA TYR A 77 -13.47 -2.87 14.89
C TYR A 77 -14.94 -2.46 14.81
N LEU A 78 -15.50 -2.60 13.61
CA LEU A 78 -16.90 -2.32 13.32
C LEU A 78 -17.68 -3.64 13.28
N PRO A 79 -18.96 -3.63 13.68
CA PRO A 79 -19.80 -4.83 13.62
C PRO A 79 -19.99 -5.27 12.16
N ALA A 80 -19.69 -6.53 11.88
CA ALA A 80 -20.01 -7.19 10.63
C ALA A 80 -21.45 -7.74 10.69
N LYS A 81 -22.11 -7.73 9.53
CA LYS A 81 -23.36 -8.45 9.28
C LYS A 81 -23.02 -9.77 8.59
N ALA A 82 -23.99 -10.68 8.50
CA ALA A 82 -23.81 -11.97 7.82
C ALA A 82 -23.38 -11.83 6.35
N ASP A 83 -23.70 -10.70 5.74
CA ASP A 83 -23.50 -10.36 4.34
C ASP A 83 -22.53 -9.17 4.13
N THR A 84 -21.68 -8.84 5.11
CA THR A 84 -20.70 -7.74 4.96
C THR A 84 -19.80 -7.99 3.75
N THR A 85 -19.92 -7.08 2.78
CA THR A 85 -19.19 -7.08 1.51
C THR A 85 -17.97 -6.15 1.56
N GLU A 86 -17.08 -6.29 0.57
CA GLU A 86 -15.98 -5.35 0.34
C GLU A 86 -16.47 -3.90 0.17
N GLN A 87 -17.64 -3.72 -0.46
CA GLN A 87 -18.26 -2.41 -0.61
C GLN A 87 -18.67 -1.81 0.75
N ASP A 88 -19.20 -2.62 1.68
CA ASP A 88 -19.56 -2.13 3.03
C ASP A 88 -18.34 -1.63 3.80
N VAL A 89 -17.19 -2.31 3.63
CA VAL A 89 -15.93 -1.90 4.26
C VAL A 89 -15.38 -0.63 3.64
N LEU A 90 -15.42 -0.54 2.32
CA LEU A 90 -15.02 0.65 1.60
C LEU A 90 -15.88 1.86 1.98
N ASP A 91 -17.21 1.66 2.07
CA ASP A 91 -18.14 2.70 2.49
C ASP A 91 -17.88 3.11 3.94
N ALA A 92 -17.65 2.16 4.85
CA ALA A 92 -17.32 2.47 6.24
C ALA A 92 -16.01 3.27 6.37
N LEU A 93 -15.01 2.95 5.53
CA LEU A 93 -13.75 3.67 5.47
C LEU A 93 -13.94 5.11 4.93
N LEU A 94 -14.67 5.26 3.82
CA LEU A 94 -14.90 6.56 3.17
C LEU A 94 -15.79 7.49 4.01
N ASN A 95 -16.77 6.95 4.74
CA ASN A 95 -17.62 7.71 5.66
C ASN A 95 -16.85 8.24 6.88
N GLY A 96 -15.67 7.70 7.16
CA GLY A 96 -14.86 8.11 8.29
C GLY A 96 -15.34 7.52 9.63
N PRO A 97 -14.73 7.93 10.75
CA PRO A 97 -15.11 7.45 12.06
C PRO A 97 -16.52 7.91 12.44
N SER A 98 -17.29 7.04 13.09
CA SER A 98 -18.59 7.42 13.66
C SER A 98 -18.45 8.56 14.67
N LYS A 99 -19.54 9.28 14.96
CA LYS A 99 -19.53 10.37 15.97
C LYS A 99 -18.98 9.92 17.33
N THR A 100 -19.31 8.70 17.75
CA THR A 100 -18.80 8.10 19.00
C THR A 100 -17.30 7.79 18.92
N ALA A 101 -16.79 7.33 17.79
CA ALA A 101 -15.36 7.09 17.59
C ALA A 101 -14.60 8.42 17.49
N ALA A 102 -15.13 9.39 16.76
CA ALA A 102 -14.56 10.74 16.68
C ALA A 102 -14.48 11.40 18.06
N ALA A 103 -15.50 11.22 18.93
CA ALA A 103 -15.47 11.69 20.31
C ALA A 103 -14.38 11.02 21.17
N LYS A 104 -13.88 9.83 20.77
CA LYS A 104 -12.74 9.15 21.38
C LYS A 104 -11.39 9.57 20.78
N GLY A 105 -11.38 10.51 19.83
CA GLY A 105 -10.17 11.02 19.18
C GLY A 105 -9.78 10.31 17.88
N PHE A 106 -10.61 9.42 17.34
CA PHE A 106 -10.35 8.83 16.03
C PHE A 106 -10.58 9.87 14.92
N VAL A 107 -9.63 9.96 13.99
CA VAL A 107 -9.69 10.87 12.84
C VAL A 107 -9.38 10.12 11.53
N SER A 108 -10.02 10.54 10.45
CA SER A 108 -9.72 10.06 9.10
C SER A 108 -8.72 10.99 8.42
N ALA A 109 -7.70 10.42 7.80
CA ALA A 109 -6.79 11.10 6.89
C ALA A 109 -7.33 11.18 5.45
N LEU A 110 -8.44 10.49 5.15
CA LEU A 110 -9.04 10.51 3.82
C LEU A 110 -9.70 11.86 3.52
N PRO A 111 -9.48 12.44 2.33
CA PRO A 111 -10.18 13.66 1.92
C PRO A 111 -11.69 13.43 1.86
N ALA A 112 -12.49 14.40 2.31
CA ALA A 112 -13.95 14.28 2.31
C ALA A 112 -14.57 14.17 0.90
N THR A 113 -13.84 14.59 -0.13
CA THR A 113 -14.25 14.49 -1.54
C THR A 113 -13.73 13.22 -2.24
N LEU A 114 -13.08 12.32 -1.50
CA LEU A 114 -12.57 11.07 -2.05
C LEU A 114 -13.73 10.16 -2.43
N THR A 115 -13.68 9.62 -3.64
CA THR A 115 -14.52 8.51 -4.07
C THR A 115 -13.62 7.36 -4.49
N ALA A 116 -14.02 6.14 -4.16
CA ALA A 116 -13.33 4.93 -4.57
C ALA A 116 -14.34 3.91 -5.12
N SER A 117 -13.99 3.20 -6.17
CA SER A 117 -14.76 2.06 -6.69
C SER A 117 -13.91 0.80 -6.67
N ILE A 118 -14.53 -0.30 -6.28
CA ILE A 118 -13.92 -1.64 -6.33
C ILE A 118 -13.62 -2.07 -7.77
N GLN A 119 -12.68 -3.00 -7.93
CA GLN A 119 -12.31 -3.66 -9.18
C GLN A 119 -11.87 -2.70 -10.30
N ALA A 120 -10.89 -1.84 -10.01
CA ALA A 120 -10.21 -1.06 -11.05
C ALA A 120 -9.69 -1.98 -12.16
N ASP A 121 -10.12 -1.72 -13.41
CA ASP A 121 -9.82 -2.53 -14.59
C ASP A 121 -10.17 -4.03 -14.44
N GLY A 122 -11.17 -4.36 -13.62
CA GLY A 122 -11.61 -5.74 -13.38
C GLY A 122 -10.65 -6.57 -12.50
N LEU A 123 -9.62 -5.95 -11.93
CA LEU A 123 -8.66 -6.62 -11.05
C LEU A 123 -9.19 -6.65 -9.61
N ARG A 124 -9.15 -7.83 -8.98
CA ARG A 124 -9.51 -7.97 -7.56
C ARG A 124 -8.56 -7.14 -6.68
N TYR A 125 -9.08 -6.60 -5.58
CA TYR A 125 -8.32 -5.81 -4.60
C TYR A 125 -7.70 -4.53 -5.19
N ALA A 126 -8.20 -4.09 -6.35
CA ALA A 126 -7.79 -2.86 -6.99
C ALA A 126 -8.91 -1.83 -6.93
N TYR A 127 -8.58 -0.59 -6.60
CA TYR A 127 -9.54 0.49 -6.37
C TYR A 127 -9.24 1.69 -7.26
N LYS A 128 -10.27 2.19 -7.95
CA LYS A 128 -10.17 3.41 -8.77
C LYS A 128 -10.59 4.60 -7.92
N LEU A 129 -9.70 5.56 -7.78
CA LEU A 129 -9.83 6.76 -6.98
C LEU A 129 -10.00 7.98 -7.89
N ASN A 130 -10.80 8.95 -7.47
CA ASN A 130 -10.96 10.22 -8.20
C ASN A 130 -9.81 11.21 -7.97
N LEU A 131 -9.03 11.06 -6.90
CA LEU A 131 -7.97 11.98 -6.52
C LEU A 131 -6.78 11.25 -5.86
N PRO A 132 -5.56 11.81 -5.94
CA PRO A 132 -4.38 11.22 -5.31
C PRO A 132 -4.45 11.35 -3.78
N LEU A 133 -4.01 10.30 -3.09
CA LEU A 133 -3.97 10.26 -1.62
C LEU A 133 -2.63 10.77 -1.07
N THR A 134 -2.67 11.42 0.10
CA THR A 134 -1.47 11.69 0.91
C THR A 134 -0.88 10.40 1.47
N ALA A 135 0.35 10.41 2.00
CA ALA A 135 0.94 9.22 2.62
C ALA A 135 0.07 8.64 3.74
N HIS A 136 -0.44 9.50 4.64
CA HIS A 136 -1.32 9.08 5.72
C HIS A 136 -2.64 8.48 5.24
N ALA A 137 -3.25 9.09 4.21
CA ALA A 137 -4.47 8.60 3.59
C ALA A 137 -4.27 7.25 2.90
N LYS A 138 -3.15 7.08 2.17
CA LYS A 138 -2.78 5.78 1.56
C LYS A 138 -2.64 4.70 2.62
N ALA A 139 -1.95 4.99 3.72
CA ALA A 139 -1.78 4.02 4.80
C ALA A 139 -3.11 3.58 5.40
N GLN A 140 -4.00 4.53 5.69
CA GLN A 140 -5.33 4.23 6.18
C GLN A 140 -6.13 3.34 5.21
N PHE A 141 -6.10 3.68 3.92
CA PHE A 141 -6.84 2.96 2.89
C PHE A 141 -6.29 1.54 2.68
N VAL A 142 -4.99 1.44 2.39
CA VAL A 142 -4.32 0.18 2.07
C VAL A 142 -4.38 -0.78 3.25
N CYS A 143 -4.10 -0.33 4.48
CA CYS A 143 -4.17 -1.20 5.65
C CYS A 143 -5.60 -1.69 5.91
N THR A 144 -6.63 -0.86 5.70
CA THR A 144 -8.03 -1.31 5.86
C THR A 144 -8.38 -2.41 4.87
N MET A 145 -8.20 -2.15 3.57
CA MET A 145 -8.60 -3.13 2.54
C MET A 145 -7.74 -4.39 2.61
N GLN A 146 -6.44 -4.24 2.89
CA GLN A 146 -5.54 -5.37 3.03
C GLN A 146 -5.93 -6.30 4.20
N TYR A 147 -6.20 -5.73 5.38
CA TYR A 147 -6.57 -6.53 6.55
C TYR A 147 -7.97 -7.12 6.43
N TYR A 148 -8.91 -6.45 5.77
CA TYR A 148 -10.24 -7.02 5.54
C TYR A 148 -10.17 -8.25 4.63
N ASP A 149 -9.54 -8.12 3.46
CA ASP A 149 -9.48 -9.18 2.46
C ASP A 149 -8.36 -10.20 2.67
N GLN A 150 -7.49 -9.98 3.66
CA GLN A 150 -6.29 -10.80 3.92
C GLN A 150 -5.39 -10.93 2.68
N THR A 151 -5.34 -9.87 1.86
CA THR A 151 -4.49 -9.82 0.66
C THR A 151 -3.06 -9.41 1.02
N LEU A 152 -2.10 -9.68 0.13
CA LEU A 152 -0.71 -9.22 0.29
C LEU A 152 -0.53 -7.77 -0.14
N SER A 153 -1.39 -7.26 -1.02
CA SER A 153 -1.30 -5.92 -1.58
C SER A 153 -2.63 -5.42 -2.10
N VAL A 154 -2.77 -4.10 -2.12
CA VAL A 154 -3.92 -3.37 -2.64
C VAL A 154 -3.49 -2.54 -3.85
N GLY A 155 -4.21 -2.65 -4.95
CA GLY A 155 -4.00 -1.85 -6.15
C GLY A 155 -4.72 -0.51 -6.04
N LEU A 156 -4.03 0.61 -6.26
CA LEU A 156 -4.64 1.94 -6.35
C LEU A 156 -4.44 2.51 -7.75
N GLN A 157 -5.53 2.92 -8.39
CA GLN A 157 -5.54 3.63 -9.66
C GLN A 157 -6.15 5.01 -9.45
N VAL A 158 -5.48 6.09 -9.87
CA VAL A 158 -6.03 7.45 -9.76
C VAL A 158 -6.41 7.96 -11.15
N GLY A 159 -7.70 8.21 -11.39
CA GLY A 159 -8.21 8.53 -12.72
C GLY A 159 -7.83 7.44 -13.73
N ASP A 160 -7.13 7.83 -14.80
CA ASP A 160 -6.66 6.91 -15.84
C ASP A 160 -5.15 6.62 -15.75
N SER A 161 -4.56 6.85 -14.57
CA SER A 161 -3.15 6.53 -14.31
C SER A 161 -2.92 5.02 -14.28
N SER A 162 -1.66 4.60 -14.36
CA SER A 162 -1.29 3.21 -14.11
C SER A 162 -1.59 2.83 -12.65
N MET A 163 -2.03 1.59 -12.44
CA MET A 163 -2.25 1.03 -11.11
C MET A 163 -0.93 0.90 -10.33
N THR A 164 -0.98 1.19 -9.04
CA THR A 164 0.14 0.99 -8.11
C THR A 164 -0.25 -0.02 -7.04
N TRP A 165 0.51 -1.10 -6.89
CA TRP A 165 0.30 -2.10 -5.84
C TRP A 165 1.07 -1.72 -4.58
N LEU A 166 0.39 -1.72 -3.45
CA LEU A 166 0.92 -1.29 -2.16
C LEU A 166 0.57 -2.30 -1.06
N GLY A 167 1.55 -2.64 -0.22
CA GLY A 167 1.30 -3.27 1.07
C GLY A 167 1.14 -2.22 2.17
N CYS A 168 0.40 -2.56 3.23
CA CYS A 168 0.23 -1.75 4.43
C CYS A 168 1.60 -1.40 5.03
N SER A 169 2.51 -2.37 5.10
CA SER A 169 3.90 -2.18 5.55
C SER A 169 4.66 -1.11 4.76
N ASP A 170 4.38 -0.96 3.47
CA ASP A 170 5.05 0.02 2.60
C ASP A 170 4.56 1.45 2.88
N THR A 171 3.35 1.56 3.42
CA THR A 171 2.67 2.85 3.64
C THR A 171 2.81 3.40 5.04
N THR A 172 2.99 2.55 6.06
CA THR A 172 3.01 2.97 7.47
C THR A 172 4.41 3.33 7.97
N GLY A 173 5.48 2.94 7.28
CA GLY A 173 6.88 3.15 7.73
C GLY A 173 7.23 2.47 9.06
N GLN A 174 6.25 1.89 9.74
CA GLN A 174 6.32 1.17 10.99
C GLN A 174 5.48 -0.10 10.86
N TYR A 175 6.05 -1.22 11.30
CA TYR A 175 5.36 -2.48 11.42
C TYR A 175 4.19 -2.32 12.40
N ILE A 176 2.95 -2.45 11.92
CA ILE A 176 1.78 -2.60 12.79
C ILE A 176 1.73 -4.08 13.15
N PRO A 177 2.09 -4.48 14.39
CA PRO A 177 2.02 -5.89 14.75
C PRO A 177 0.58 -6.36 14.58
N MET A 178 0.39 -7.36 13.73
CA MET A 178 -0.87 -8.09 13.68
C MET A 178 -1.09 -8.67 15.08
N PRO A 179 -2.29 -8.53 15.67
CA PRO A 179 -2.63 -9.31 16.84
C PRO A 179 -2.62 -10.79 16.42
N VAL A 180 -1.53 -11.50 16.75
CA VAL A 180 -1.45 -12.96 16.65
C VAL A 180 -2.33 -13.55 17.74
N THR A 181 -3.65 -13.49 17.58
CA THR A 181 -4.57 -14.26 18.40
C THR A 181 -4.68 -15.65 17.79
N GLY A 182 -3.65 -16.44 18.03
CA GLY A 182 -3.56 -17.83 17.69
C GLY A 182 -2.23 -18.31 18.23
N ASP A 183 -2.26 -19.05 19.34
CA ASP A 183 -1.13 -19.87 19.75
C ASP A 183 -0.74 -20.70 18.53
N PHE A 184 0.32 -20.30 17.85
CA PHE A 184 0.97 -21.13 16.84
C PHE A 184 1.73 -22.21 17.61
N SER A 185 0.98 -23.12 18.23
CA SER A 185 1.50 -24.37 18.75
C SER A 185 1.95 -25.16 17.54
N VAL A 186 3.23 -25.02 17.21
CA VAL A 186 3.91 -25.93 16.29
C VAL A 186 3.78 -27.32 16.92
N PRO A 187 3.04 -28.27 16.33
CA PRO A 187 3.02 -29.62 16.86
C PRO A 187 4.46 -30.13 16.87
N ALA A 188 4.94 -30.51 18.06
CA ALA A 188 6.26 -31.09 18.21
C ALA A 188 6.37 -32.26 17.22
N ALA A 189 7.33 -32.18 16.30
CA ALA A 189 7.61 -33.27 15.39
C ALA A 189 7.99 -34.50 16.22
N THR A 190 7.08 -35.47 16.27
CA THR A 190 7.39 -36.81 16.79
C THR A 190 8.38 -37.44 15.82
N ASN A 191 9.65 -37.43 16.20
CA ASN A 191 10.69 -38.25 15.60
C ASN A 191 10.36 -39.72 15.93
N SER A 192 9.62 -40.39 15.06
CA SER A 192 9.49 -41.85 15.06
C SER A 192 10.73 -42.44 14.41
N GLY A 193 11.83 -42.45 15.14
CA GLY A 193 12.96 -43.32 14.86
C GLY A 193 12.85 -44.57 15.72
N GLN A 194 12.22 -45.62 15.18
CA GLN A 194 12.54 -47.05 15.35
C GLN A 194 11.84 -47.86 14.25
#